data_AF-A0AA37PMI0-F1
#
_entry.id   AF-A0AA37PMI0-F1
#
_cell.length_a   1.000
_cell.length_b   1.000
_cell.length_c   1.000
_cell.angle_alpha   90.00
_cell.angle_beta   90.00
_cell.angle_gamma   90.00
#
_symmetry.space_group_name_H-M   'P 1'
#
loop_
_entity.id
_entity.type
_entity.pdbx_description
1 polymer ?
#
loop_
_entity_poly.entity_id
_entity_poly.type
_entity_poly.pdbx_seq_one_letter_code
_entity_poly.pdbx_strand_id
1 'polypeptide(L)'
;MSSPDLQLGRGEVAPVAQRSHDRPPSLDNPRSPRRRAGIPNFEKFAWLFMRFSGVALVCLAIGHLFIMLMWENGVYRIDFNYVAQRWASPFWQFWDLALLWLAQLHGGNGLRTIIDDYSRKDSTRFWLNSLLLLSMGFTLVLGTYVLMTFDANIS
;
A
#
# COMPACT_ATOMS: atom_id res chain seq x y z
N MET A 1 -11.93 3.84 69.61
CA MET A 1 -11.89 4.35 68.23
C MET A 1 -11.59 3.17 67.32
N SER A 2 -12.63 2.62 66.70
CA SER A 2 -12.51 1.50 65.75
C SER A 2 -12.22 2.10 64.38
N SER A 3 -11.05 1.79 63.83
CA SER A 3 -10.80 1.95 62.40
C SER A 3 -11.61 0.88 61.67
N PRO A 4 -12.40 1.22 60.64
CA PRO A 4 -13.08 0.20 59.87
C PRO A 4 -12.05 -0.54 59.00
N ASP A 5 -11.85 -1.81 59.30
CA ASP A 5 -11.13 -2.76 58.45
C ASP A 5 -11.89 -2.90 57.12
N LEU A 6 -11.43 -2.20 56.08
CA LEU A 6 -11.86 -2.45 54.71
C LEU A 6 -11.33 -3.83 54.30
N GLN A 7 -12.18 -4.85 54.42
CA GLN A 7 -11.96 -6.17 53.85
C GLN A 7 -11.99 -6.10 52.30
N LEU A 8 -10.89 -5.67 51.69
CA LEU A 8 -10.62 -5.91 50.27
C LEU A 8 -10.21 -7.38 50.14
N GLY A 9 -11.17 -8.24 49.80
CA GLY A 9 -10.92 -9.66 49.50
C GLY A 9 -9.79 -9.80 48.48
N ARG A 10 -8.83 -10.70 48.74
CA ARG A 10 -7.62 -11.03 47.93
C ARG A 10 -7.40 -10.06 46.76
N GLY A 11 -6.82 -8.91 47.09
CA GLY A 11 -6.81 -7.70 46.24
C GLY A 11 -6.37 -7.93 44.80
N GLU A 12 -7.24 -7.54 43.87
CA GLU A 12 -6.93 -7.51 42.44
C GLU A 12 -5.78 -6.53 42.18
N VAL A 13 -4.75 -7.00 41.46
CA VAL A 13 -3.63 -6.17 41.02
C VAL A 13 -4.14 -5.20 39.96
N ALA A 14 -3.76 -3.92 40.07
CA ALA A 14 -4.15 -2.90 39.09
C ALA A 14 -3.66 -3.28 37.66
N PRO A 15 -4.51 -3.11 36.62
CA PRO A 15 -4.12 -3.45 35.26
C PRO A 15 -3.02 -2.52 34.75
N VAL A 16 -2.02 -3.10 34.09
CA VAL A 16 -0.94 -2.34 33.44
C VAL A 16 -1.49 -1.69 32.17
N ALA A 17 -1.58 -0.36 32.17
CA ALA A 17 -2.09 0.40 31.03
C ALA A 17 -1.10 0.51 29.85
N GLN A 18 0.19 0.26 30.09
CA GLN A 18 1.23 0.36 29.06
C GLN A 18 1.18 -0.82 28.09
N ARG A 19 1.06 -0.53 26.79
CA ARG A 19 1.04 -1.55 25.72
C ARG A 19 2.42 -1.83 25.13
N SER A 20 3.25 -0.81 24.97
CA SER A 20 4.64 -0.89 24.47
C SER A 20 5.47 0.25 25.03
N HIS A 21 6.80 0.19 24.86
CA HIS A 21 7.69 1.25 25.34
C HIS A 21 7.40 2.60 24.64
N ASP A 22 7.12 2.56 23.34
CA ASP A 22 6.94 3.75 22.50
C ASP A 22 5.50 4.29 22.48
N ARG A 23 4.57 3.72 23.26
CA ARG A 23 3.16 4.12 23.29
C ARG A 23 2.75 4.65 24.67
N PRO A 24 2.65 5.98 24.84
CA PRO A 24 2.19 6.58 26.09
C PRO A 24 0.79 6.06 26.48
N PRO A 25 0.59 5.54 27.72
CA PRO A 25 -0.70 5.02 28.16
C PRO A 25 -1.84 6.06 28.13
N SER A 26 -1.48 7.35 28.20
CA SER A 26 -2.43 8.47 28.14
C SER A 26 -3.12 8.62 26.78
N LEU A 27 -2.52 8.11 25.69
CA LEU A 27 -3.15 8.15 24.34
C LEU A 27 -4.43 7.32 24.29
N ASP A 28 -4.46 6.19 24.98
CA ASP A 28 -5.59 5.25 25.01
C ASP A 28 -6.54 5.50 26.19
N ASN A 29 -6.40 6.62 26.92
CA ASN A 29 -7.24 6.93 28.07
C ASN A 29 -8.73 7.08 27.63
N PRO A 30 -9.69 6.41 28.30
CA PRO A 30 -11.11 6.48 27.93
C PRO A 30 -11.71 7.89 27.89
N ARG A 31 -11.12 8.83 28.64
CA ARG A 31 -11.58 10.23 28.72
C ARG A 31 -10.76 11.19 27.86
N SER A 32 -9.76 10.72 27.12
CA SER A 32 -8.96 11.60 26.26
C SER A 32 -9.79 12.07 25.04
N PRO A 33 -9.73 13.36 24.66
CA PRO A 33 -10.34 13.82 23.42
C PRO A 33 -9.68 13.14 22.22
N ARG A 34 -10.48 12.42 21.41
CA ARG A 34 -10.00 11.79 20.18
C ARG A 34 -9.87 12.84 19.08
N ARG A 35 -8.65 13.30 18.83
CA ARG A 35 -8.33 14.15 17.67
C ARG A 35 -7.93 13.27 16.48
N ARG A 36 -8.23 13.74 15.28
CA ARG A 36 -7.82 13.08 14.04
C ARG A 36 -6.29 13.12 13.97
N ALA A 37 -5.65 11.96 13.98
CA ALA A 37 -4.22 11.84 13.74
C ALA A 37 -3.95 11.79 12.22
N GLY A 38 -2.93 12.51 11.75
CA GLY A 38 -2.49 12.49 10.34
C GLY A 38 -2.89 13.70 9.50
N ILE A 39 -2.68 13.58 8.19
CA ILE A 39 -2.87 14.67 7.22
C ILE A 39 -4.37 14.91 6.99
N PRO A 40 -4.87 16.16 7.06
CA PRO A 40 -6.27 16.47 6.78
C PRO A 40 -6.72 15.97 5.40
N ASN A 41 -7.91 15.37 5.32
CA ASN A 41 -8.55 14.88 4.09
C ASN A 41 -7.78 13.80 3.29
N PHE A 42 -6.59 13.39 3.71
CA PHE A 42 -5.80 12.38 2.99
C PHE A 42 -6.59 11.09 2.78
N GLU A 43 -7.24 10.56 3.82
CA GLU A 43 -8.05 9.34 3.71
C GLU A 43 -9.22 9.48 2.74
N LYS A 44 -9.80 10.68 2.61
CA LYS A 44 -10.87 10.93 1.63
C LYS A 44 -10.33 10.79 0.21
N PHE A 45 -9.18 11.41 -0.07
CA PHE A 45 -8.58 11.35 -1.40
C PHE A 45 -8.01 9.97 -1.72
N ALA A 46 -7.37 9.30 -0.76
CA ALA A 46 -6.92 7.92 -0.91
C ALA A 46 -8.09 6.98 -1.19
N TRP A 47 -9.21 7.14 -0.49
CA TRP A 47 -10.43 6.36 -0.74
C TRP A 47 -10.95 6.59 -2.16
N LEU A 48 -11.09 7.85 -2.61
CA LEU A 48 -11.57 8.18 -3.96
C LEU A 48 -10.62 7.63 -5.03
N PHE A 49 -9.31 7.79 -4.82
CA PHE A 49 -8.28 7.25 -5.69
C PHE A 49 -8.45 5.75 -5.89
N MET A 50 -8.65 4.96 -4.83
CA MET A 50 -8.86 3.51 -4.96
C MET A 50 -10.06 3.15 -5.84
N ARG A 51 -11.13 3.96 -5.83
CA ARG A 51 -12.33 3.68 -6.62
C ARG A 51 -12.07 3.97 -8.09
N PHE A 52 -11.59 5.17 -8.39
CA PHE A 52 -11.35 5.58 -9.77
C PHE A 52 -10.20 4.79 -10.41
N SER A 53 -9.10 4.57 -9.69
CA SER A 53 -8.01 3.72 -10.19
C SER A 53 -8.46 2.26 -10.35
N GLY A 54 -9.29 1.72 -9.46
CA GLY A 54 -9.84 0.37 -9.59
C GLY A 54 -10.63 0.20 -10.88
N VAL A 55 -11.53 1.15 -11.20
CA VAL A 55 -12.30 1.12 -12.46
C VAL A 55 -11.38 1.19 -13.68
N ALA A 56 -10.39 2.10 -13.68
CA ALA A 56 -9.42 2.18 -14.77
C ALA A 56 -8.59 0.88 -14.91
N LEU A 57 -8.18 0.29 -13.79
CA LEU A 57 -7.40 -0.94 -13.76
C LEU A 57 -8.17 -2.16 -14.26
N VAL A 58 -9.51 -2.20 -14.16
CA VAL A 58 -10.28 -3.26 -14.81
C VAL A 58 -9.99 -3.29 -16.30
N CYS A 59 -10.01 -2.14 -16.98
CA CYS A 59 -9.69 -2.07 -18.41
C CYS A 59 -8.21 -2.32 -18.68
N LEU A 60 -7.32 -1.63 -17.95
CA LEU A 60 -5.88 -1.67 -18.20
C LEU A 60 -5.28 -3.06 -17.92
N ALA A 61 -5.60 -3.64 -16.76
CA ALA A 61 -5.01 -4.90 -16.33
C ALA A 61 -5.62 -6.09 -17.09
N ILE A 62 -6.94 -6.15 -17.25
CA ILE A 62 -7.57 -7.25 -18.02
C ILE A 62 -7.17 -7.16 -19.49
N GLY A 63 -7.16 -5.95 -20.08
CA GLY A 63 -6.71 -5.77 -21.45
C GLY A 63 -5.25 -6.21 -21.63
N HIS A 64 -4.36 -5.85 -20.69
CA HIS A 64 -2.98 -6.32 -20.69
C HIS A 64 -2.88 -7.84 -20.58
N LEU A 65 -3.60 -8.48 -19.65
CA LEU A 65 -3.62 -9.94 -19.51
C LEU A 65 -4.15 -10.64 -20.77
N PHE A 66 -5.21 -10.11 -21.38
CA PHE A 66 -5.80 -10.68 -22.59
C PHE A 66 -4.81 -10.70 -23.77
N ILE A 67 -4.18 -9.56 -24.08
CA ILE A 67 -3.25 -9.49 -25.21
C ILE A 67 -1.97 -10.30 -24.99
N MET A 68 -1.59 -10.52 -23.72
CA MET A 68 -0.39 -11.29 -23.39
C MET A 68 -0.64 -12.80 -23.35
N LEU A 69 -1.82 -13.22 -22.89
CA LEU A 69 -2.08 -14.64 -22.60
C LEU A 69 -3.01 -15.32 -23.62
N MET A 70 -3.97 -14.59 -24.18
CA MET A 70 -5.05 -15.18 -24.99
C MET A 70 -4.97 -14.81 -26.47
N TRP A 71 -4.34 -13.69 -26.79
CA TRP A 71 -4.20 -13.24 -28.18
C TRP A 71 -3.10 -14.03 -28.91
N GLU A 72 -3.42 -14.52 -30.11
CA GLU A 72 -2.53 -15.33 -30.96
C GLU A 72 -1.95 -16.54 -30.20
N ASN A 73 -0.63 -16.58 -30.00
CA ASN A 73 0.08 -17.69 -29.36
C ASN A 73 0.46 -17.39 -27.90
N GLY A 74 -0.21 -16.40 -27.28
CA GLY A 74 -0.04 -16.06 -25.87
C GLY A 74 1.42 -15.82 -25.47
N VAL A 75 1.87 -16.45 -24.38
CA VAL A 75 3.24 -16.29 -23.87
C VAL A 75 4.31 -16.85 -24.81
N TYR A 76 3.95 -17.77 -25.72
CA TYR A 76 4.92 -18.46 -26.59
C TYR A 76 5.45 -17.59 -27.74
N ARG A 77 4.87 -16.39 -27.94
CA ARG A 77 5.38 -15.38 -28.89
C ARG A 77 6.10 -14.21 -28.23
N ILE A 78 6.16 -14.17 -26.90
CA ILE A 78 6.71 -13.02 -26.18
C ILE A 78 8.25 -13.14 -26.15
N ASP A 79 8.91 -12.29 -26.92
CA ASP A 79 10.35 -12.08 -26.92
C ASP A 79 10.68 -10.57 -26.92
N PHE A 80 11.96 -10.23 -27.03
CA PHE A 80 12.39 -8.82 -27.10
C PHE A 80 11.79 -8.09 -28.31
N ASN A 81 11.72 -8.74 -29.47
CA ASN A 81 11.20 -8.13 -30.70
C ASN A 81 9.71 -7.82 -30.58
N TYR A 82 8.94 -8.70 -29.94
CA TYR A 82 7.53 -8.46 -29.62
C TYR A 82 7.37 -7.22 -28.74
N VAL A 83 8.18 -7.07 -27.69
CA VAL A 83 8.15 -5.88 -26.83
C VAL A 83 8.53 -4.63 -27.61
N ALA A 84 9.61 -4.69 -28.40
CA ALA A 84 10.07 -3.58 -29.22
C ALA A 84 9.01 -3.11 -30.23
N GLN A 85 8.36 -4.05 -30.93
CA GLN A 85 7.28 -3.73 -31.87
C GLN A 85 6.06 -3.12 -31.17
N ARG A 86 5.69 -3.63 -30.00
CA ARG A 86 4.57 -3.09 -29.22
C ARG A 86 4.88 -1.68 -28.71
N TRP A 87 6.06 -1.47 -28.14
CA TRP A 87 6.50 -0.16 -27.64
C TRP A 87 6.93 0.82 -28.73
N ALA A 88 6.99 0.42 -30.01
CA ALA A 88 7.10 1.36 -31.12
C ALA A 88 5.83 2.23 -31.29
N SER A 89 4.70 1.85 -30.69
CA SER A 89 3.46 2.63 -30.69
C SER A 89 3.31 3.47 -29.40
N PRO A 90 3.05 4.80 -29.52
CA PRO A 90 2.77 5.65 -28.36
C PRO A 90 1.58 5.17 -27.51
N PHE A 91 0.60 4.51 -28.14
CA PHE A 91 -0.55 3.96 -27.44
C PHE A 91 -0.13 2.94 -26.37
N TRP A 92 0.74 1.99 -26.73
CA TRP A 92 1.16 0.93 -25.82
C TRP A 92 2.13 1.44 -24.74
N GLN A 93 2.97 2.42 -25.07
CA GLN A 93 3.81 3.10 -24.08
C GLN A 93 2.95 3.77 -23.00
N PHE A 94 1.93 4.55 -23.40
CA PHE A 94 1.03 5.19 -22.45
C PHE A 94 0.20 4.17 -21.67
N TRP A 95 -0.27 3.10 -22.32
CA TRP A 95 -1.02 2.02 -21.67
C TRP A 95 -0.21 1.39 -20.54
N ASP A 96 1.04 1.00 -20.80
CA ASP A 96 1.88 0.33 -19.81
C ASP A 96 2.37 1.30 -18.73
N LEU A 97 2.65 2.56 -19.07
CA LEU A 97 2.98 3.58 -18.07
C LEU A 97 1.80 3.85 -17.13
N ALA A 98 0.58 3.98 -17.67
CA ALA A 98 -0.63 4.15 -16.88
C ALA A 98 -0.89 2.92 -16.01
N LEU A 99 -0.74 1.71 -16.56
CA LEU A 99 -0.88 0.46 -15.81
C LEU A 99 0.14 0.37 -14.67
N LEU A 100 1.43 0.67 -14.92
CA LEU A 100 2.48 0.69 -13.91
C LEU A 100 2.12 1.61 -12.74
N TRP A 101 1.82 2.87 -13.05
CA TRP A 101 1.56 3.88 -12.03
C TRP A 101 0.28 3.59 -11.25
N LEU A 102 -0.82 3.30 -11.95
CA LEU A 102 -2.10 3.03 -11.29
C LEU A 102 -2.04 1.74 -10.48
N ALA A 103 -1.47 0.65 -11.01
CA ALA A 103 -1.41 -0.62 -10.29
C ALA A 103 -0.52 -0.53 -9.05
N GLN A 104 0.66 0.09 -9.17
CA GLN A 104 1.59 0.20 -8.04
C GLN A 104 1.02 1.11 -6.93
N LEU A 105 0.43 2.25 -7.28
CA LEU A 105 -0.18 3.14 -6.30
C LEU A 105 -1.45 2.55 -5.68
N HIS A 106 -2.28 1.86 -6.48
CA HIS A 106 -3.49 1.18 -5.99
C HIS A 106 -3.13 0.04 -5.03
N GLY A 107 -2.23 -0.86 -5.44
CA GLY A 107 -1.74 -1.95 -4.62
C GLY A 107 -1.02 -1.46 -3.36
N GLY A 108 -0.20 -0.42 -3.50
CA GLY A 108 0.49 0.20 -2.37
C GLY A 108 -0.46 0.80 -1.33
N ASN A 109 -1.48 1.55 -1.76
CA ASN A 109 -2.46 2.11 -0.84
C ASN A 109 -3.35 1.01 -0.19
N GLY A 110 -3.67 -0.05 -0.92
CA GLY A 110 -4.32 -1.23 -0.35
C GLY A 110 -3.46 -1.91 0.71
N LEU A 111 -2.19 -2.14 0.42
CA LEU A 111 -1.25 -2.77 1.36
C LEU A 111 -0.97 -1.88 2.57
N ARG A 112 -0.96 -0.56 2.43
CA ARG A 112 -0.91 0.38 3.56
C ARG A 112 -2.05 0.11 4.54
N THR A 113 -3.26 -0.03 4.04
CA THR A 113 -4.46 -0.34 4.85
C THR A 113 -4.30 -1.68 5.58
N ILE A 114 -3.84 -2.72 4.86
CA ILE A 114 -3.56 -4.04 5.45
C ILE A 114 -2.50 -3.93 6.57
N ILE A 115 -1.39 -3.23 6.32
CA ILE A 115 -0.34 -3.04 7.31
C ILE A 115 -0.88 -2.33 8.55
N ASP A 116 -1.69 -1.28 8.37
CA ASP A 116 -2.26 -0.50 9.46
C ASP A 116 -3.23 -1.33 10.31
N ASP A 117 -3.97 -2.27 9.72
CA ASP A 117 -4.94 -3.12 10.41
C ASP A 117 -4.30 -4.36 11.08
N TYR A 118 -3.26 -4.95 10.49
CA TYR A 118 -2.66 -6.19 10.97
C TYR A 118 -1.39 -6.00 11.83
N SER A 119 -0.79 -4.81 11.82
CA SER A 119 0.40 -4.54 12.64
C SER A 119 0.04 -4.26 14.10
N ARG A 120 0.41 -5.16 15.01
CA ARG A 120 0.10 -5.01 16.45
C ARG A 120 0.93 -3.97 17.20
N LYS A 121 2.12 -3.63 16.69
CA LYS A 121 3.05 -2.67 17.32
C LYS A 121 3.29 -1.48 16.40
N ASP A 122 3.35 -0.29 16.98
CA ASP A 122 3.62 0.96 16.25
C ASP A 122 4.97 0.93 15.49
N SER A 123 6.00 0.30 16.08
CA SER A 123 7.31 0.12 15.43
C SER A 123 7.29 -0.83 14.25
N THR A 124 6.56 -1.95 14.34
CA THR A 124 6.36 -2.87 13.21
C THR A 124 5.62 -2.17 12.06
N ARG A 125 4.55 -1.43 12.38
CA ARG A 125 3.81 -0.63 11.39
C ARG A 125 4.70 0.39 10.69
N PHE A 126 5.58 1.06 11.43
CA PHE A 126 6.55 2.03 10.88
C PHE A 126 7.52 1.39 9.88
N TRP A 127 8.14 0.27 10.25
CA TRP A 127 9.10 -0.41 9.37
C TRP A 127 8.45 -1.02 8.14
N LEU A 128 7.26 -1.62 8.28
CA LEU A 128 6.52 -2.18 7.15
C LEU A 128 6.09 -1.09 6.16
N ASN A 129 5.59 0.06 6.65
CA ASN A 129 5.25 1.18 5.78
C ASN A 129 6.49 1.81 5.12
N SER A 130 7.62 1.87 5.81
CA SER A 130 8.89 2.33 5.22
C SER A 130 9.38 1.41 4.11
N LEU A 131 9.32 0.08 4.32
CA LEU A 131 9.68 -0.91 3.32
C LEU A 131 8.72 -0.84 2.11
N LEU A 132 7.42 -0.70 2.37
CA LEU A 132 6.42 -0.51 1.33
C LEU A 132 6.74 0.72 0.47
N LEU A 133 6.99 1.86 1.10
CA LEU A 133 7.32 3.10 0.39
C LEU A 133 8.60 2.94 -0.46
N LEU A 134 9.64 2.31 0.08
CA LEU A 134 10.89 2.05 -0.63
C LEU A 134 10.66 1.14 -1.85
N SER A 135 9.92 0.05 -1.67
CA SER A 135 9.59 -0.88 -2.76
C SER A 135 8.76 -0.19 -3.85
N MET A 136 7.75 0.59 -3.47
CA MET A 136 6.94 1.35 -4.42
C MET A 136 7.80 2.34 -5.22
N GLY A 137 8.66 3.09 -4.54
CA GLY A 137 9.56 4.06 -5.18
C GLY A 137 10.51 3.37 -6.15
N PHE A 138 11.15 2.28 -5.73
CA PHE A 138 12.05 1.50 -6.57
C PHE A 138 11.35 1.00 -7.85
N THR A 139 10.20 0.33 -7.72
CA THR A 139 9.47 -0.24 -8.85
C THR A 139 8.95 0.85 -9.80
N LEU A 140 8.41 1.96 -9.28
CA LEU A 140 7.93 3.06 -10.13
C LEU A 140 9.07 3.72 -10.91
N VAL A 141 10.19 4.01 -10.23
CA VAL A 141 11.33 4.67 -10.88
C VAL A 141 11.96 3.75 -11.91
N LEU A 142 12.24 2.49 -11.56
CA LEU A 142 12.84 1.53 -12.48
C LEU A 142 11.92 1.28 -13.69
N GLY A 143 10.63 1.01 -13.46
CA GLY A 143 9.69 0.75 -14.55
C GLY A 143 9.51 1.96 -15.46
N THR A 144 9.39 3.17 -14.89
CA THR A 144 9.29 4.40 -15.68
C THR A 144 10.57 4.65 -16.48
N TYR A 145 11.75 4.43 -15.88
CA TYR A 145 13.03 4.55 -16.58
C TYR A 145 13.09 3.59 -17.78
N VAL A 146 12.82 2.31 -17.57
CA VAL A 146 12.82 1.29 -18.64
C VAL A 146 11.88 1.65 -19.79
N LEU A 147 10.67 2.14 -19.49
CA LEU A 147 9.70 2.57 -20.51
C LEU A 147 10.17 3.81 -21.28
N MET A 148 10.71 4.81 -20.59
CA MET A 148 11.04 6.11 -21.16
C MET A 148 12.38 6.14 -21.91
N THR A 149 13.30 5.24 -21.55
CA THR A 149 14.64 5.17 -22.16
C THR A 149 14.85 3.88 -22.96
N PHE A 150 13.76 3.24 -23.39
CA PHE A 150 13.84 2.03 -24.22
C PHE A 150 14.45 2.35 -25.59
N ASP A 151 15.41 1.52 -26.03
CA ASP A 151 15.98 1.55 -27.37
C ASP A 151 15.89 0.15 -27.99
N ALA A 152 15.24 0.06 -29.15
CA ALA A 152 15.08 -1.20 -29.87
C ALA A 152 16.38 -1.71 -30.52
N ASN A 153 17.42 -0.86 -30.60
CA ASN A 153 18.72 -1.20 -31.19
C ASN A 153 19.76 -1.65 -30.15
N ILE A 154 19.35 -1.80 -28.88
CA ILE A 154 20.22 -2.32 -27.82
C ILE A 154 20.56 -3.80 -28.07
N SER A 155 21.82 -4.17 -27.83
CA SER A 155 22.36 -5.53 -28.05
C SER A 155 22.68 -6.26 -26.75
#